data_AF-A0A7S2THI9-F1
#
_entry.id   AF-A0A7S2THI9-F1
#
_cell.length_a   1.000
_cell.length_b   1.000
_cell.length_c   1.000
_cell.angle_alpha   90.00
_cell.angle_beta   90.00
_cell.angle_gamma   90.00
#
_symmetry.space_group_name_H-M   'P 1'
#
loop_
_entity.id
_entity.type
_entity.pdbx_description
1 polymer ?
#
loop_
_entity_poly.entity_id
_entity_poly.type
_entity_poly.pdbx_seq_one_letter_code
_entity_poly.pdbx_strand_id
1 'polypeptide(L)'
;GGAAIIDIMILVIDINKGLQTQTGECIIIGEILSETMVVALNKCDLIPNSKRKDKMESVAKKLSYFFKRTKFGKDIPMVHTIAAPGGGLLHKDSRGSKSSSDSV
;
A
#
# COMPACT_ATOMS: atom_id res chain seq x y z
N GLY A 1 10.45 25.00 -12.64
CA GLY A 1 11.23 23.77 -12.90
C GLY A 1 11.58 23.06 -11.62
N GLY A 2 10.61 22.36 -11.00
CA GLY A 2 10.83 21.53 -9.81
C GLY A 2 10.32 20.09 -9.94
N ALA A 3 9.76 19.74 -11.11
CA ALA A 3 9.24 18.40 -11.41
C ALA A 3 10.33 17.40 -11.85
N ALA A 4 11.55 17.86 -12.15
CA ALA A 4 12.62 17.08 -12.78
C ALA A 4 13.64 16.51 -11.76
N ILE A 5 13.19 16.06 -10.59
CA ILE A 5 14.07 15.46 -9.55
C ILE A 5 13.73 13.97 -9.32
N ILE A 6 12.54 13.51 -9.70
CA ILE A 6 12.06 12.17 -9.35
C ILE A 6 12.28 11.22 -10.54
N ASP A 7 13.21 10.28 -10.39
CA ASP A 7 13.47 9.25 -11.41
C ASP A 7 12.40 8.14 -11.41
N ILE A 8 11.90 7.79 -10.21
CA ILE A 8 10.94 6.70 -10.01
C ILE A 8 9.89 7.12 -8.98
N MET A 9 8.62 6.82 -9.28
CA MET A 9 7.51 6.97 -8.34
C MET A 9 7.15 5.62 -7.72
N ILE A 10 7.05 5.56 -6.40
CA ILE A 10 6.49 4.40 -5.69
C ILE A 10 5.08 4.75 -5.20
N LEU A 11 4.08 4.09 -5.78
CA LEU A 11 2.68 4.24 -5.36
C LEU A 11 2.32 3.15 -4.35
N VAL A 12 2.09 3.55 -3.10
CA VAL A 12 1.69 2.62 -2.04
C VAL A 12 0.17 2.52 -1.97
N ILE A 13 -0.37 1.30 -2.03
CA ILE A 13 -1.81 1.02 -2.00
C ILE A 13 -2.10 0.06 -0.85
N ASP A 14 -3.07 0.41 0.00
CA ASP A 14 -3.65 -0.54 0.96
C ASP A 14 -4.47 -1.59 0.19
N ILE A 15 -3.98 -2.83 0.16
CA ILE A 15 -4.57 -3.91 -0.64
C ILE A 15 -6.02 -4.25 -0.25
N ASN A 16 -6.40 -3.93 0.99
CA ASN A 16 -7.75 -4.18 1.47
C ASN A 16 -8.75 -3.16 0.91
N LYS A 17 -8.28 -1.95 0.62
CA LYS A 17 -9.07 -0.83 0.12
C LYS A 17 -9.00 -0.67 -1.40
N GLY A 18 -7.87 -1.01 -2.00
CA GLY A 18 -7.62 -0.79 -3.43
C GLY A 18 -7.54 0.70 -3.77
N LEU A 19 -7.89 1.05 -5.01
CA LEU A 19 -7.96 2.45 -5.46
C LEU A 19 -9.18 3.13 -4.84
N GLN A 20 -8.98 4.31 -4.27
CA GLN A 20 -10.05 5.13 -3.72
C GLN A 20 -10.44 6.21 -4.74
N THR A 21 -11.61 6.82 -4.57
CA THR A 21 -12.15 7.84 -5.49
C THR A 21 -11.23 9.04 -5.70
N GLN A 22 -10.37 9.37 -4.73
CA GLN A 22 -9.38 10.45 -4.84
C GLN A 22 -8.09 10.04 -5.59
N THR A 23 -7.93 8.77 -6.00
CA THR A 23 -6.69 8.29 -6.62
C THR A 23 -6.49 8.78 -8.06
N GLY A 24 -7.51 9.35 -8.71
CA GLY A 24 -7.39 9.91 -10.06
C GLY A 24 -6.36 11.04 -10.15
N GLU A 25 -6.42 11.98 -9.22
CA GLU A 25 -5.54 13.16 -9.19
C GLU A 25 -4.08 12.78 -8.89
N CYS A 26 -3.87 11.84 -7.95
CA CYS A 26 -2.54 11.34 -7.61
C CYS A 26 -1.85 10.66 -8.80
N ILE A 27 -2.62 10.01 -9.67
CA ILE A 27 -2.07 9.34 -10.84
C ILE A 27 -1.75 10.35 -11.94
N ILE A 28 -2.59 11.36 -12.14
CA ILE A 28 -2.29 12.47 -13.06
C ILE A 28 -0.99 13.17 -12.63
N ILE A 29 -0.80 13.43 -11.34
CA ILE A 29 0.45 13.97 -10.81
C ILE A 29 1.62 13.02 -11.11
N GLY A 30 1.43 11.71 -10.93
CA GLY A 30 2.43 10.71 -11.30
C GLY A 30 2.83 10.76 -12.77
N GLU A 31 1.86 10.89 -13.67
CA GLU A 31 2.12 11.01 -15.11
C GLU A 31 2.93 12.26 -15.47
N ILE A 32 2.80 13.34 -14.70
CA ILE A 32 3.56 14.57 -14.92
C ILE A 32 4.98 14.48 -14.35
N LEU A 33 5.15 13.79 -13.22
CA LEU A 33 6.39 13.85 -12.43
C LEU A 33 7.39 12.71 -12.68
N SER A 34 6.98 11.57 -13.23
CA SER A 34 7.87 10.40 -13.37
C SER A 34 7.60 9.61 -14.64
N GLU A 35 8.64 9.10 -15.29
CA GLU A 35 8.52 8.15 -16.40
C GLU A 35 8.33 6.71 -15.92
N THR A 36 8.80 6.37 -14.71
CA THR A 36 8.74 5.02 -14.16
C THR A 36 7.93 4.96 -12.87
N MET A 37 7.09 3.93 -12.72
CA MET A 37 6.30 3.69 -11.51
C MET A 37 6.44 2.25 -11.02
N VAL A 38 6.44 2.07 -9.70
CA VAL A 38 6.30 0.78 -9.01
C VAL A 38 5.15 0.87 -8.02
N VAL A 39 4.33 -0.17 -7.93
CA VAL A 39 3.20 -0.22 -6.98
C VAL A 39 3.55 -1.13 -5.81
N ALA A 40 3.48 -0.59 -4.59
CA ALA A 40 3.60 -1.38 -3.36
C ALA A 40 2.21 -1.69 -2.81
N LEU A 41 1.78 -2.95 -2.92
CA LEU A 41 0.55 -3.47 -2.31
C LEU A 41 0.82 -3.77 -0.84
N ASN A 42 0.41 -2.88 0.05
CA ASN A 42 0.74 -2.92 1.47
C ASN A 42 -0.40 -3.52 2.31
N LYS A 43 -0.06 -3.98 3.52
CA LYS A 43 -0.95 -4.59 4.52
C LYS A 43 -1.52 -5.96 4.11
N CYS A 44 -0.70 -6.77 3.44
CA CYS A 44 -1.09 -8.11 3.00
C CYS A 44 -1.38 -9.08 4.17
N ASP A 45 -0.82 -8.81 5.34
CA ASP A 45 -1.03 -9.58 6.57
C ASP A 45 -2.47 -9.49 7.09
N LEU A 46 -3.15 -8.36 6.86
CA LEU A 46 -4.53 -8.15 7.29
C LEU A 46 -5.55 -8.96 6.47
N ILE A 47 -5.13 -9.57 5.35
CA ILE A 47 -5.98 -10.49 4.60
C ILE A 47 -5.92 -11.88 5.25
N PRO A 48 -7.06 -12.53 5.54
CA PRO A 48 -7.08 -13.91 6.00
C PRO A 48 -6.30 -14.84 5.07
N ASN A 49 -5.49 -15.74 5.63
CA ASN A 49 -4.62 -16.65 4.87
C ASN A 49 -5.35 -17.39 3.74
N SER A 50 -6.57 -17.86 4.00
CA SER A 50 -7.39 -18.60 3.04
C SER A 50 -7.83 -17.77 1.82
N LYS A 51 -7.87 -16.44 1.92
CA LYS A 51 -8.31 -15.53 0.85
C LYS A 51 -7.19 -14.68 0.28
N ARG A 52 -5.98 -14.79 0.84
CA ARG A 52 -4.87 -13.87 0.57
C ARG A 52 -4.46 -13.89 -0.91
N LYS A 53 -4.20 -15.07 -1.46
CA LYS A 53 -3.78 -15.23 -2.86
C LYS A 53 -4.82 -14.66 -3.82
N ASP A 54 -6.07 -15.09 -3.69
CA ASP A 54 -7.16 -14.65 -4.58
C ASP A 54 -7.40 -13.15 -4.51
N LYS A 55 -7.35 -12.56 -3.31
CA LYS A 55 -7.48 -11.11 -3.12
C LYS A 55 -6.32 -10.36 -3.77
N MET A 56 -5.08 -10.84 -3.61
CA MET A 56 -3.90 -10.23 -4.21
C MET A 56 -3.98 -10.24 -5.73
N GLU A 57 -4.31 -11.39 -6.33
CA GLU A 57 -4.48 -11.52 -7.78
C GLU A 57 -5.63 -10.63 -8.31
N SER A 58 -6.77 -10.61 -7.61
CA SER A 58 -7.91 -9.78 -7.98
C SER A 58 -7.59 -8.29 -7.96
N VAL A 59 -6.87 -7.82 -6.94
CA VAL A 59 -6.47 -6.42 -6.82
C VAL A 59 -5.42 -6.07 -7.87
N ALA A 60 -4.39 -6.90 -8.05
CA ALA A 60 -3.37 -6.68 -9.06
C ALA A 60 -3.97 -6.59 -10.48
N LYS A 61 -4.92 -7.47 -10.80
CA LYS A 61 -5.64 -7.44 -12.09
C LYS A 61 -6.46 -6.16 -12.27
N LYS A 62 -7.18 -5.70 -11.24
CA LYS A 62 -7.94 -4.44 -11.30
C LYS A 62 -7.01 -3.25 -11.52
N LEU A 63 -5.87 -3.24 -10.85
CA LEU A 63 -4.85 -2.21 -10.99
C LEU A 63 -4.21 -2.23 -12.38
N SER A 64 -3.89 -3.39 -12.95
CA SER A 64 -3.33 -3.45 -14.30
C SER A 64 -4.30 -2.89 -15.36
N TYR A 65 -5.60 -3.18 -15.24
CA TYR A 65 -6.62 -2.55 -16.10
C TYR A 65 -6.72 -1.04 -15.87
N PHE A 66 -6.57 -0.58 -14.63
CA PHE A 66 -6.51 0.84 -14.33
C PHE A 66 -5.29 1.48 -14.99
N PHE A 67 -4.09 0.93 -14.84
CA PHE A 67 -2.88 1.55 -15.35
C PHE A 67 -2.73 1.43 -16.87
N LYS A 68 -3.46 0.51 -17.51
CA LYS A 68 -3.54 0.42 -18.98
C LYS A 68 -3.94 1.75 -19.66
N ARG A 69 -4.75 2.58 -18.99
CA ARG A 69 -5.17 3.91 -19.50
C ARG A 69 -4.22 5.05 -19.13
N THR A 70 -3.13 4.74 -18.43
CA THR A 70 -2.10 5.71 -18.03
C THR A 70 -0.84 5.52 -18.87
N LYS A 71 0.07 6.49 -18.86
CA LYS A 71 1.35 6.38 -19.60
C LYS A 71 2.22 5.19 -19.15
N PHE A 72 2.05 4.74 -17.90
CA PHE A 72 2.80 3.63 -17.32
C PHE A 72 2.40 2.25 -17.87
N GLY A 73 1.24 2.13 -18.51
CA GLY A 73 0.78 0.89 -19.13
C GLY A 73 0.28 -0.18 -18.14
N LYS A 74 -0.11 -1.35 -18.67
CA LYS A 74 -0.72 -2.43 -17.87
C LYS A 74 0.30 -3.25 -17.06
N ASP A 75 1.57 -3.23 -17.46
CA ASP A 75 2.62 -4.15 -16.99
C ASP A 75 3.48 -3.51 -15.89
N ILE A 76 2.90 -2.62 -15.07
CA ILE A 76 3.59 -1.99 -13.95
C ILE A 76 4.05 -3.04 -12.93
N PRO A 77 5.30 -2.99 -12.45
CA PRO A 77 5.75 -3.84 -11.35
C PRO A 77 4.93 -3.63 -10.08
N MET A 78 4.35 -4.71 -9.55
CA MET A 78 3.60 -4.71 -8.30
C MET A 78 4.28 -5.62 -7.27
N VAL A 79 4.61 -5.07 -6.11
CA VAL A 79 5.29 -5.79 -5.03
C VAL A 79 4.37 -5.85 -3.81
N HIS A 80 4.24 -7.03 -3.23
CA HIS A 80 3.49 -7.24 -2.00
C HIS A 80 4.34 -6.90 -0.79
N THR A 81 3.80 -6.11 0.13
CA THR A 81 4.54 -5.54 1.25
C THR A 81 3.74 -5.58 2.55
N ILE A 82 4.47 -5.62 3.66
CA ILE A 82 3.94 -5.44 5.01
C ILE A 82 4.88 -4.44 5.70
N ALA A 83 4.57 -3.15 5.58
CA ALA A 83 5.43 -2.11 6.13
C ALA A 83 5.37 -2.05 7.68
N ALA A 84 4.19 -2.37 8.25
CA ALA A 84 3.96 -2.41 9.69
C ALA A 84 3.03 -3.58 10.02
N PRO A 85 3.57 -4.75 10.40
CA PRO A 85 2.77 -5.93 10.75
C PRO A 85 1.74 -5.62 11.84
N GLY A 86 0.52 -6.15 11.70
CA GLY A 86 -0.55 -5.95 12.68
C GLY A 86 -1.19 -4.55 12.64
N GLY A 87 -0.98 -3.78 11.57
CA GLY A 87 -1.64 -2.49 11.36
C GLY A 87 -1.02 -1.31 12.12
N GLY A 88 0.20 -1.45 12.64
CA GLY A 88 0.93 -0.36 13.30
C GLY A 88 0.59 -0.14 14.78
N LEU A 89 -0.10 -1.08 15.43
CA LEU A 89 -0.49 -0.98 16.85
C LEU A 89 0.65 -1.31 17.85
N LEU A 90 1.92 -1.11 17.47
CA LEU A 90 3.05 -1.20 18.38
C LEU A 90 3.46 0.19 18.89
N HIS A 91 2.53 0.87 19.54
CA HIS A 91 2.87 1.84 20.59
C HIS A 91 2.18 1.39 21.88
N LYS A 92 2.78 0.41 22.56
CA LYS A 92 2.51 0.20 23.99
C LYS A 92 3.29 1.28 24.73
N ASP A 93 2.64 2.37 25.09
CA ASP A 93 3.13 3.30 26.11
C ASP A 93 3.55 2.47 27.33
N SER A 94 4.86 2.35 27.55
CA SER A 94 5.43 1.67 28.71
C SER A 94 5.42 2.59 29.92
N ARG A 95 4.23 3.10 30.28
CA ARG A 95 4.01 3.83 31.52
C ARG A 95 2.97 3.10 32.36
N GLY A 96 3.47 2.26 33.25
CA GLY A 96 2.75 1.82 34.44
C GLY A 96 2.33 0.35 34.46
N SER A 97 3.28 -0.58 34.47
CA SER A 97 3.06 -1.83 35.19
C SER A 97 3.01 -1.52 36.70
N LYS A 98 1.83 -1.24 37.24
CA LYS A 98 1.61 -1.41 38.68
C LYS A 98 1.33 -2.89 38.92
N SER A 99 2.27 -3.51 39.61
CA SER A 99 2.12 -4.79 40.29
C SER A 99 0.84 -4.77 41.13
N SER A 100 -0.17 -5.54 40.72
CA SER A 100 -1.23 -5.96 41.62
C SER A 100 -0.67 -7.06 42.50
N SER A 101 -0.46 -6.66 43.75
CA SER A 101 -0.17 -7.46 44.93
C SER A 101 -1.14 -8.62 45.08
N ASP A 102 -0.59 -9.80 45.37
CA ASP A 102 -1.31 -10.89 46.03
C ASP A 102 -1.98 -10.36 47.29
N SER A 103 -3.25 -10.69 47.47
CA SER A 103 -3.99 -10.42 48.71
C SER A 103 -5.04 -11.52 48.91
N VAL A 104 -4.62 -12.49 49.72
CA VAL A 104 -5.39 -13.36 50.65
C VAL A 104 -6.45 -14.29 50.04
#